data_AF-A0A9P5PEB8-F1
#
_entry.id   AF-A0A9P5PEB8-F1
#
_cell.length_a   1.000
_cell.length_b   1.000
_cell.length_c   1.000
_cell.angle_alpha   90.00
_cell.angle_beta   90.00
_cell.angle_gamma   90.00
#
_symmetry.space_group_name_H-M   'P 1'
#
loop_
_entity.id
_entity.type
_entity.pdbx_description
1 polymer ?
#
loop_
_entity_poly.entity_id
_entity_poly.type
_entity_poly.pdbx_seq_one_letter_code
_entity_poly.pdbx_strand_id
1 'polypeptide(L)'
;MTLLCRHDCPLFSVKMTTAVEGQHYVLALLGKLFEHLPPDFFVSLLYDIGCQLHWSCDKWGFLKSYMNHMTFVVSIFHAFGHQWPCQIVYHPHKCLGYGLCSSKGAERLWHALSHLIAYGHVAGVSFVLSSIDSTNQLIPHSTMSECTTLITNLSSTMKRTYSS
;
A
#
# COMPACT_ATOMS: atom_id res chain seq x y z
N MET A 1 6.60 -2.46 -3.29
CA MET A 1 5.64 -1.58 -2.60
C MET A 1 5.58 -1.96 -1.13
N THR A 2 5.48 -0.99 -0.23
CA THR A 2 5.40 -1.23 1.21
C THR A 2 4.26 -0.42 1.81
N LEU A 3 3.46 -1.08 2.64
CA LEU A 3 2.45 -0.43 3.48
C LEU A 3 3.11 0.03 4.77
N LEU A 4 2.96 1.32 5.05
CA LEU A 4 3.51 1.99 6.23
C LEU A 4 2.39 2.42 7.16
N CYS A 5 2.66 2.40 8.47
CA CYS A 5 1.79 3.08 9.43
C CYS A 5 2.06 4.59 9.44
N ARG A 6 1.22 5.33 10.17
CA ARG A 6 1.35 6.79 10.31
C ARG A 6 2.69 7.27 10.88
N HIS A 7 3.39 6.42 11.64
CA HIS A 7 4.70 6.70 12.22
C HIS A 7 5.87 6.31 11.30
N ASP A 8 5.62 6.15 10.00
CA ASP A 8 6.60 5.71 9.00
C ASP A 8 7.22 4.32 9.30
N CYS A 9 6.53 3.48 10.07
CA CYS A 9 6.94 2.10 10.33
C CYS A 9 6.39 1.15 9.25
N PRO A 10 7.22 0.37 8.57
CA PRO A 10 6.79 -0.71 7.68
C PRO A 10 5.92 -1.73 8.41
N LEU A 11 4.78 -2.06 7.80
CA LEU A 11 3.87 -3.11 8.28
C LEU A 11 3.99 -4.35 7.41
N PHE A 12 3.81 -4.18 6.09
CA PHE A 12 3.85 -5.25 5.10
C PHE A 12 4.53 -4.76 3.82
N SER A 13 5.31 -5.62 3.19
CA SER A 13 5.97 -5.31 1.91
C SER A 13 5.69 -6.40 0.88
N VAL A 14 5.51 -5.97 -0.36
CA VAL A 14 5.31 -6.85 -1.51
C VAL A 14 6.37 -6.57 -2.57
N LYS A 15 6.99 -7.65 -3.06
CA LYS A 15 7.91 -7.58 -4.19
C LYS A 15 7.11 -7.28 -5.46
N MET A 16 7.43 -6.15 -6.08
CA MET A 16 6.87 -5.79 -7.38
C MET A 16 7.63 -6.57 -8.44
N THR A 17 6.92 -7.36 -9.23
CA THR A 17 7.47 -8.22 -10.29
C THR A 17 7.19 -7.68 -11.68
N THR A 18 6.27 -6.72 -11.79
CA THR A 18 5.96 -5.99 -13.02
C THR A 18 6.43 -4.55 -12.93
N ALA A 19 6.81 -3.96 -14.07
CA ALA A 19 7.33 -2.58 -14.14
C ALA A 19 6.29 -1.51 -13.76
N VAL A 20 5.00 -1.85 -13.76
CA VAL A 20 3.92 -0.92 -13.38
C VAL A 20 3.46 -1.22 -11.95
N GLU A 21 3.32 -0.16 -11.16
CA GLU A 21 2.64 -0.18 -9.87
C GLU A 21 1.14 -0.42 -10.08
N GLY A 22 0.79 -1.70 -10.25
CA GLY A 22 -0.61 -2.10 -10.39
C GLY A 22 -1.35 -1.99 -9.06
N GLN A 23 -2.62 -1.57 -9.11
CA GLN A 23 -3.51 -1.48 -7.94
C GLN A 23 -3.61 -2.80 -7.15
N HIS A 24 -3.37 -3.94 -7.80
CA HIS A 24 -3.39 -5.26 -7.17
C HIS A 24 -2.40 -5.42 -6.01
N TYR A 25 -1.24 -4.74 -6.06
CA TYR A 25 -0.27 -4.79 -4.97
C TYR A 25 -0.83 -4.15 -3.69
N VAL A 26 -1.44 -2.97 -3.81
CA VAL A 26 -2.01 -2.28 -2.64
C VAL A 26 -3.25 -3.01 -2.11
N LEU A 27 -4.07 -3.59 -2.99
CA LEU A 27 -5.22 -4.40 -2.59
C LEU A 27 -4.78 -5.64 -1.80
N ALA A 28 -3.70 -6.31 -2.22
CA ALA A 28 -3.14 -7.43 -1.47
C ALA A 28 -2.61 -7.01 -0.10
N LEU A 29 -1.90 -5.89 -0.02
CA LEU A 29 -1.40 -5.35 1.25
C LEU A 29 -2.53 -4.96 2.20
N LEU A 30 -3.58 -4.33 1.70
CA LEU A 30 -4.77 -3.98 2.48
C LEU A 30 -5.53 -5.23 2.95
N GLY A 31 -5.71 -6.22 2.08
CA GLY A 31 -6.33 -7.49 2.45
C GLY A 31 -5.58 -8.15 3.61
N LYS A 32 -4.24 -8.21 3.52
CA LYS A 32 -3.41 -8.74 4.60
C LYS A 32 -3.49 -7.90 5.86
N LEU A 33 -3.52 -6.57 5.76
CA LEU A 33 -3.71 -5.70 6.92
C LEU A 33 -5.01 -6.03 7.66
N PHE A 34 -6.13 -6.14 6.95
CA PHE A 34 -7.43 -6.41 7.56
C PHE A 34 -7.55 -7.81 8.17
N GLU A 35 -6.78 -8.80 7.73
CA GLU A 35 -6.68 -10.11 8.41
C GLU A 35 -6.11 -9.99 9.84
N HIS A 36 -5.31 -8.96 10.11
CA HIS A 36 -4.64 -8.75 11.39
C HIS A 36 -5.30 -7.66 12.24
N LEU A 37 -6.37 -7.03 11.77
CA LEU A 37 -7.08 -5.99 12.48
C LEU A 37 -8.43 -6.49 13.03
N PRO A 38 -8.90 -5.93 14.15
CA PRO A 38 -10.27 -6.15 14.61
C PRO A 38 -11.30 -5.76 13.54
N PRO A 39 -12.45 -6.46 13.43
CA PRO A 39 -13.45 -6.19 12.40
C PRO A 39 -14.03 -4.77 12.43
N ASP A 40 -14.05 -4.13 13.59
CA ASP A 40 -14.56 -2.79 13.87
C ASP A 40 -13.49 -1.69 13.72
N PHE A 41 -12.26 -2.05 13.39
CA PHE A 41 -11.17 -1.10 13.29
C PHE A 41 -11.28 -0.24 12.03
N PHE A 42 -11.23 1.09 12.22
CA PHE A 42 -11.25 2.04 11.11
C PHE A 42 -9.85 2.30 10.56
N VAL A 43 -9.66 2.03 9.28
CA VAL A 43 -8.41 2.28 8.56
C VAL A 43 -8.57 3.47 7.65
N SER A 44 -7.50 4.19 7.42
CA SER A 44 -7.49 5.23 6.40
C SER A 44 -6.20 5.17 5.63
N LEU A 45 -6.35 5.26 4.31
CA LEU A 45 -5.29 5.03 3.36
C LEU A 45 -4.90 6.33 2.70
N LEU A 46 -3.62 6.68 2.82
CA LEU A 46 -2.99 7.74 2.06
C LEU A 46 -2.23 7.11 0.89
N TYR A 47 -2.66 7.38 -0.34
CA TYR A 47 -2.09 6.75 -1.54
C TYR A 47 -2.17 7.68 -2.75
N ASP A 48 -1.15 7.66 -3.61
CA ASP A 48 -1.00 8.63 -4.71
C ASP A 48 -2.17 8.60 -5.68
N ILE A 49 -2.74 7.42 -5.93
CA ILE A 49 -3.94 7.22 -6.74
C ILE A 49 -5.12 6.71 -5.89
N GLY A 50 -5.22 7.17 -4.65
CA GLY A 50 -6.26 6.76 -3.69
C GLY A 50 -7.69 6.94 -4.21
N CYS A 51 -7.95 7.99 -4.99
CA CYS A 51 -9.26 8.22 -5.63
C CYS A 51 -9.61 7.13 -6.66
N GLN A 52 -8.64 6.71 -7.49
CA GLN A 52 -8.82 5.66 -8.49
C GLN A 52 -8.96 4.29 -7.82
N LEU A 53 -8.23 4.08 -6.71
CA LEU A 53 -8.36 2.86 -5.93
C LEU A 53 -9.75 2.76 -5.28
N HIS A 54 -10.25 3.84 -4.69
CA HIS A 54 -11.60 3.90 -4.12
C HIS A 54 -12.64 3.52 -5.18
N TRP A 55 -12.56 4.18 -6.35
CA TRP A 55 -13.45 3.89 -7.48
C TRP A 55 -13.35 2.44 -7.95
N SER A 56 -12.14 1.87 -8.03
CA SER A 56 -11.95 0.47 -8.37
C SER A 56 -12.57 -0.47 -7.35
N CYS A 57 -12.51 -0.16 -6.05
CA CYS A 57 -13.14 -0.96 -5.01
C CYS A 57 -14.66 -0.94 -5.13
N ASP A 58 -15.26 0.23 -5.34
CA ASP A 58 -16.71 0.37 -5.53
C ASP A 58 -17.19 -0.34 -6.79
N LYS A 59 -16.49 -0.15 -7.91
CA LYS A 59 -16.89 -0.71 -9.20
C LYS A 59 -16.78 -2.23 -9.25
N TRP A 60 -15.70 -2.79 -8.71
CA TRP A 60 -15.37 -4.21 -8.86
C TRP A 60 -15.63 -5.02 -7.60
N GLY A 61 -16.08 -4.38 -6.50
CA GLY A 61 -16.35 -5.04 -5.23
C GLY A 61 -15.10 -5.51 -4.48
N PHE A 62 -13.94 -4.89 -4.74
CA PHE A 62 -12.73 -5.20 -3.96
C PHE A 62 -12.89 -4.72 -2.51
N LEU A 63 -12.41 -5.52 -1.55
CA LEU A 63 -12.45 -5.20 -0.12
C LEU A 63 -13.85 -4.83 0.40
N LYS A 64 -14.92 -5.33 -0.23
CA LYS A 64 -16.32 -4.92 0.04
C LYS A 64 -16.71 -5.01 1.52
N SER A 65 -16.22 -6.02 2.24
CA SER A 65 -16.45 -6.19 3.69
C SER A 65 -15.86 -5.07 4.54
N TYR A 66 -14.84 -4.38 4.04
CA TYR A 66 -14.05 -3.39 4.78
C TYR A 66 -14.32 -1.94 4.33
N MET A 67 -15.06 -1.73 3.24
CA MET A 67 -15.29 -0.40 2.66
C MET A 67 -15.93 0.59 3.64
N ASN A 68 -16.83 0.12 4.51
CA ASN A 68 -17.47 0.97 5.52
C ASN A 68 -16.49 1.44 6.61
N HIS A 69 -15.37 0.74 6.78
CA HIS A 69 -14.36 1.02 7.81
C HIS A 69 -13.09 1.61 7.19
N MET A 70 -13.19 2.17 5.98
CA MET A 70 -12.05 2.71 5.25
C MET A 70 -12.31 4.11 4.73
N THR A 71 -11.29 4.97 4.81
CA THR A 71 -11.27 6.25 4.09
C THR A 71 -10.07 6.31 3.16
N PHE A 72 -10.29 6.81 1.95
CA PHE A 72 -9.24 7.03 0.97
C PHE A 72 -8.86 8.50 0.95
N VAL A 73 -7.55 8.77 0.91
CA VAL A 73 -6.98 10.11 0.86
C VAL A 73 -5.86 10.08 -0.17
N VAL A 74 -5.76 11.14 -0.97
CA VAL A 74 -4.67 11.29 -1.94
C VAL A 74 -3.50 12.01 -1.26
N SER A 75 -2.27 11.51 -1.46
CA SER A 75 -1.04 12.16 -0.96
C SER A 75 -1.00 13.64 -1.37
N ILE A 76 -0.56 14.54 -0.48
CA ILE A 76 -0.57 15.99 -0.75
C ILE A 76 0.27 16.35 -1.99
N PHE A 77 1.33 15.60 -2.26
CA PHE A 77 2.19 15.77 -3.44
C PHE A 77 1.47 15.46 -4.76
N HIS A 78 0.44 14.62 -4.70
CA HIS A 78 -0.31 14.20 -5.88
C HIS A 78 -1.70 14.82 -5.96
N ALA A 79 -2.22 15.41 -4.87
CA ALA A 79 -3.58 15.91 -4.79
C ALA A 79 -3.96 16.83 -5.97
N PHE A 80 -3.10 17.81 -6.31
CA PHE A 80 -3.33 18.73 -7.42
C PHE A 80 -3.10 18.12 -8.81
N GLY A 81 -2.46 16.94 -8.91
CA GLY A 81 -2.26 16.22 -10.17
C GLY A 81 -3.51 15.46 -10.63
N HIS A 82 -4.52 15.33 -9.77
CA HIS A 82 -5.79 14.67 -10.10
C HIS A 82 -6.83 15.63 -10.66
N GLN A 83 -7.90 15.07 -11.22
CA GLN A 83 -9.07 15.81 -11.69
C GLN A 83 -9.68 16.68 -10.58
N TRP A 84 -10.26 17.82 -10.94
CA TRP A 84 -10.82 18.80 -10.00
C TRP A 84 -11.74 18.20 -8.91
N PRO A 85 -12.67 17.24 -9.21
CA PRO A 85 -13.48 16.62 -8.16
C PRO A 85 -12.64 15.88 -7.12
N CYS A 86 -11.53 15.26 -7.53
CA CYS A 86 -10.66 14.54 -6.62
C CYS A 86 -9.94 15.48 -5.64
N GLN A 87 -9.64 16.70 -6.08
CA GLN A 87 -9.02 17.73 -5.24
C GLN A 87 -9.96 18.24 -4.13
N ILE A 88 -11.27 18.08 -4.30
CA ILE A 88 -12.24 18.49 -3.28
C ILE A 88 -12.51 17.34 -2.30
N VAL A 89 -12.62 16.12 -2.81
CA VAL A 89 -13.06 14.96 -2.03
C VAL A 89 -11.90 14.30 -1.29
N TYR A 90 -10.75 14.10 -1.95
CA TYR A 90 -9.66 13.27 -1.43
C TYR A 90 -8.44 14.07 -0.97
N HIS A 91 -8.50 15.40 -1.01
CA HIS A 91 -7.37 16.23 -0.62
C HIS A 91 -7.14 16.12 0.90
N PRO A 92 -5.90 15.96 1.38
CA PRO A 92 -5.60 15.76 2.81
C PRO A 92 -6.20 16.82 3.74
N HIS A 93 -6.21 18.09 3.32
CA HIS A 93 -6.83 19.18 4.10
C HIS A 93 -8.36 19.11 4.19
N LYS A 94 -9.01 18.28 3.36
CA LYS A 94 -10.46 18.04 3.36
C LYS A 94 -10.83 16.76 4.10
N CYS A 95 -9.84 15.90 4.38
CA CYS A 95 -10.00 14.67 5.14
C CYS A 95 -9.57 14.90 6.60
N LEU A 96 -10.48 14.66 7.55
CA LEU A 96 -10.21 14.85 8.97
C LEU A 96 -8.99 14.01 9.42
N GLY A 97 -8.02 14.66 10.07
CA GLY A 97 -6.83 13.99 10.59
C GLY A 97 -5.66 13.86 9.61
N TYR A 98 -5.76 14.33 8.36
CA TYR A 98 -4.69 14.17 7.35
C TYR A 98 -3.88 15.44 7.06
N GLY A 99 -4.28 16.59 7.58
CA GLY A 99 -3.62 17.87 7.27
C GLY A 99 -2.15 17.96 7.65
N LEU A 100 -1.67 17.13 8.59
CA LEU A 100 -0.28 17.07 9.03
C LEU A 100 0.44 15.76 8.65
N CYS A 101 -0.19 14.90 7.85
CA CYS A 101 0.42 13.64 7.43
C CYS A 101 1.49 13.90 6.37
N SER A 102 2.74 13.55 6.69
CA SER A 102 3.93 13.81 5.88
C SER A 102 3.86 13.23 4.45
N SER A 103 3.07 12.18 4.23
CA SER A 103 2.88 11.43 2.97
C SER A 103 4.15 10.96 2.25
N LYS A 104 5.34 11.27 2.78
CA LYS A 104 6.69 10.93 2.27
C LYS A 104 7.28 9.65 2.86
N GLY A 105 6.51 8.91 3.66
CA GLY A 105 7.02 7.75 4.38
C GLY A 105 7.60 6.69 3.45
N ALA A 106 6.88 6.40 2.36
CA ALA A 106 7.27 5.38 1.40
C ALA A 106 8.57 5.76 0.68
N GLU A 107 8.74 7.04 0.38
CA GLU A 107 9.89 7.62 -0.29
C GLU A 107 11.10 7.65 0.62
N ARG A 108 10.91 7.98 1.92
CA ARG A 108 11.98 7.89 2.93
C ARG A 108 12.47 6.46 3.10
N LEU A 109 11.54 5.51 3.24
CA LEU A 109 11.87 4.09 3.33
C LEU A 109 12.60 3.63 2.07
N TRP A 110 12.07 3.97 0.90
CA TRP A 110 12.71 3.63 -0.37
C TRP A 110 14.11 4.21 -0.47
N HIS A 111 14.31 5.47 -0.09
CA HIS A 111 15.63 6.09 -0.06
C HIS A 111 16.59 5.35 0.88
N ALA A 112 16.14 5.00 2.09
CA ALA A 112 16.94 4.22 3.04
C ALA A 112 17.32 2.84 2.48
N LEU A 113 16.40 2.18 1.77
CA LEU A 113 16.62 0.86 1.17
C LEU A 113 17.27 0.91 -0.23
N SER A 114 17.51 2.10 -0.79
CA SER A 114 17.95 2.25 -2.17
C SER A 114 19.28 1.56 -2.47
N HIS A 115 20.18 1.51 -1.48
CA HIS A 115 21.45 0.80 -1.56
C HIS A 115 21.29 -0.73 -1.71
N LEU A 116 20.15 -1.29 -1.32
CA LEU A 116 19.82 -2.71 -1.46
C LEU A 116 19.22 -3.06 -2.83
N ILE A 117 18.86 -2.07 -3.66
CA ILE A 117 18.22 -2.33 -4.96
C ILE A 117 19.09 -3.22 -5.84
N ALA A 118 20.38 -2.89 -5.97
CA ALA A 118 21.33 -3.66 -6.77
C ALA A 118 21.43 -5.13 -6.29
N TYR A 119 21.46 -5.34 -4.98
CA TYR A 119 21.47 -6.69 -4.39
C TYR A 119 20.14 -7.42 -4.61
N GLY A 120 19.01 -6.71 -4.57
CA GLY A 120 17.68 -7.28 -4.77
C GLY A 120 17.41 -7.78 -6.19
N HIS A 121 18.22 -7.39 -7.18
CA HIS A 121 18.18 -7.95 -8.53
C HIS A 121 18.84 -9.32 -8.64
N VAL A 122 19.82 -9.62 -7.77
CA VAL A 122 20.64 -10.84 -7.86
C VAL A 122 20.26 -11.84 -6.77
N ALA A 123 19.83 -11.36 -5.60
CA ALA A 123 19.54 -12.18 -4.45
C ALA A 123 18.09 -12.73 -4.44
N GLY A 124 17.94 -13.91 -3.84
CA GLY A 124 16.63 -14.52 -3.59
C GLY A 124 15.77 -13.71 -2.63
N VAL A 125 14.45 -13.89 -2.69
CA VAL A 125 13.46 -13.13 -1.89
C VAL A 125 13.76 -13.20 -0.39
N SER A 126 14.12 -14.37 0.12
CA SER A 126 14.42 -14.56 1.55
C SER A 126 15.62 -13.74 2.03
N PHE A 127 16.65 -13.58 1.19
CA PHE A 127 17.84 -12.78 1.52
C PHE A 127 17.54 -11.28 1.51
N VAL A 128 16.71 -10.83 0.56
CA VAL A 128 16.27 -9.43 0.49
C VAL A 128 15.44 -9.09 1.72
N LEU A 129 14.51 -9.96 2.12
CA LEU A 129 13.68 -9.75 3.30
C LEU A 129 14.51 -9.71 4.59
N SER A 130 15.45 -10.64 4.77
CA SER A 130 16.34 -10.62 5.94
C SER A 130 17.22 -9.36 5.99
N SER A 131 17.66 -8.87 4.82
CA SER A 131 18.45 -7.63 4.73
C SER A 131 17.61 -6.40 5.08
N ILE A 132 16.35 -6.34 4.63
CA ILE A 132 15.41 -5.28 5.01
C ILE A 132 15.16 -5.32 6.51
N ASP A 133 14.93 -6.51 7.07
CA ASP A 133 14.68 -6.71 8.51
C ASP A 133 15.89 -6.29 9.36
N SER A 134 17.11 -6.64 8.93
CA SER A 134 18.34 -6.21 9.59
C SER A 134 18.62 -4.71 9.46
N THR A 135 18.16 -4.06 8.38
CA THR A 135 18.30 -2.61 8.19
C THR A 135 17.22 -1.85 8.98
N ASN A 136 16.08 -2.48 9.21
CA ASN A 136 14.93 -1.96 9.95
C ASN A 136 14.91 -2.43 11.42
N GLN A 137 16.05 -2.54 12.12
CA GLN A 137 16.16 -3.04 13.51
C GLN A 137 15.44 -2.21 14.61
N LEU A 138 14.28 -1.62 14.32
CA LEU A 138 13.30 -1.09 15.27
C LEU A 138 11.87 -1.64 15.04
N ILE A 139 11.67 -2.69 14.24
CA ILE A 139 10.34 -3.29 14.00
C ILE A 139 10.18 -4.60 14.80
N PRO A 140 9.07 -4.82 15.54
CA PRO A 140 8.85 -6.07 16.26
C PRO A 140 8.70 -7.27 15.30
N HIS A 141 9.30 -8.39 15.70
CA HIS A 141 9.63 -9.64 15.00
C HIS A 141 8.53 -10.44 14.24
N SER A 142 7.39 -9.90 13.80
CA SER A 142 6.24 -10.78 13.49
C SER A 142 5.50 -10.66 12.14
N THR A 143 6.03 -10.07 11.05
CA THR A 143 5.16 -9.86 9.86
C THR A 143 5.75 -9.99 8.45
N MET A 144 6.96 -10.52 8.23
CA MET A 144 7.56 -10.51 6.87
C MET A 144 7.60 -11.84 6.11
N SER A 145 7.24 -12.98 6.70
CA SER A 145 7.38 -14.31 6.04
C SER A 145 6.21 -14.74 5.13
N GLU A 146 5.04 -14.11 5.20
CA GLU A 146 3.82 -14.63 4.53
C GLU A 146 3.42 -13.92 3.22
N CYS A 147 4.09 -12.83 2.83
CA CYS A 147 3.63 -11.99 1.71
C CYS A 147 3.80 -12.61 0.30
N THR A 148 4.53 -13.72 0.14
CA THR A 148 4.81 -14.30 -1.19
C THR A 148 3.60 -15.03 -1.79
N THR A 149 2.68 -15.55 -0.97
CA THR A 149 1.60 -16.45 -1.41
C THR A 149 0.33 -15.70 -1.85
N LEU A 150 0.14 -14.44 -1.44
CA LEU A 150 -1.08 -13.66 -1.76
C LEU A 150 -1.13 -13.11 -3.19
N ILE A 151 0.03 -12.95 -3.85
CA ILE A 151 0.13 -12.29 -5.17
C ILE A 151 -0.53 -13.12 -6.29
N THR A 152 -0.51 -14.46 -6.20
CA THR A 152 -0.99 -15.34 -7.27
C THR A 152 -2.52 -15.35 -7.39
N ASN A 153 -3.25 -15.27 -6.27
CA ASN A 153 -4.71 -15.37 -6.25
C ASN A 153 -5.43 -14.06 -6.59
N LEU A 154 -4.85 -12.90 -6.28
CA LEU A 154 -5.42 -11.59 -6.66
C LEU A 154 -5.09 -11.23 -8.10
N SER A 155 -3.92 -11.62 -8.62
CA SER A 155 -3.52 -11.35 -10.00
C SER A 155 -4.39 -12.09 -11.03
N SER A 156 -4.86 -13.31 -10.73
CA SER A 156 -5.76 -14.06 -11.62
C SER A 156 -7.17 -13.45 -11.70
N THR A 157 -7.69 -12.94 -10.57
CA THR A 157 -8.98 -12.22 -10.50
C THR A 157 -8.90 -10.85 -11.18
N MET A 158 -7.79 -10.13 -11.02
CA MET A 158 -7.59 -8.82 -11.65
C MET A 158 -7.25 -8.88 -13.14
N LYS A 159 -6.53 -9.92 -13.60
CA LYS A 159 -6.33 -10.14 -15.04
C LYS A 159 -7.64 -10.48 -15.76
N ARG A 160 -8.58 -11.17 -15.10
CA ARG A 160 -9.91 -11.45 -15.68
C ARG A 160 -10.80 -10.21 -15.81
N THR A 161 -10.69 -9.25 -14.89
CA THR A 161 -11.56 -8.06 -14.85
C THR A 161 -11.07 -6.90 -15.72
N TYR A 162 -9.79 -6.86 -16.09
CA TYR A 162 -9.22 -5.85 -17.01
C TYR A 162 -9.17 -6.28 -18.49
N SER A 163 -9.64 -7.49 -18.84
CA SER A 163 -9.66 -8.03 -20.22
C SER A 163 -11.06 -8.16 -20.82
N SER A 164 -12.05 -7.45 -20.26
CA SER A 164 -13.45 -7.42 -20.73
C SER A 164 -13.93 -5.99 -20.95
#